data_AF-A0A315EN59-F1
#
_entry.id   AF-A0A315EN59-F1
#
_cell.length_a   1.000
_cell.length_b   1.000
_cell.length_c   1.000
_cell.angle_alpha   90.00
_cell.angle_beta   90.00
_cell.angle_gamma   90.00
#
_symmetry.space_group_name_H-M   'P 1'
#
loop_
_entity.id
_entity.type
_entity.pdbx_description
1 polymer ?
#
loop_
_entity_poly.entity_id
_entity_poly.type
_entity_poly.pdbx_seq_one_letter_code
_entity_poly.pdbx_strand_id
1 'polypeptide(L)'
;MNATNFIAAVWGLLLARPQLFTQHMQGYAALMRNEAELAAAYMRYRLCLWVALVVCAVMFLGFLGIALMMWGTTPSTELIHAWIFVLVPALPFTGFVLTWIALRQQPPHPWWDELQGQIAADMALLDTHVN
;
A
#
# COMPACT_ATOMS: atom_id res chain seq x y z
N MET A 1 18.47 -26.12 -20.17
CA MET A 1 19.82 -25.52 -20.15
C MET A 1 20.50 -25.85 -18.82
N ASN A 2 21.72 -26.36 -18.83
CA ASN A 2 22.52 -26.59 -17.61
C ASN A 2 23.01 -25.24 -17.06
N ALA A 3 22.94 -25.05 -15.73
CA ALA A 3 23.32 -23.80 -15.05
C ALA A 3 24.74 -23.32 -15.42
N THR A 4 25.64 -24.24 -15.70
CA THR A 4 27.03 -23.97 -16.10
C THR A 4 27.15 -23.28 -17.46
N ASN A 5 26.30 -23.64 -18.43
CA ASN A 5 26.32 -23.04 -19.76
C ASN A 5 25.73 -21.63 -19.76
N PHE A 6 24.73 -21.40 -18.90
CA PHE A 6 24.15 -20.09 -18.67
C PHE A 6 25.18 -19.13 -18.07
N ILE A 7 25.90 -19.56 -17.04
CA ILE A 7 26.95 -18.75 -16.39
C ILE A 7 28.08 -18.42 -17.39
N ALA A 8 28.51 -19.38 -18.20
CA ALA A 8 29.55 -19.15 -19.20
C ALA A 8 29.12 -18.15 -20.30
N ALA A 9 27.87 -18.24 -20.76
CA ALA A 9 27.30 -17.32 -21.73
C ALA A 9 27.17 -15.90 -21.17
N VAL A 10 26.66 -15.76 -19.93
CA VAL A 10 26.56 -14.48 -19.23
C VAL A 10 27.95 -13.86 -19.06
N TRP A 11 28.95 -14.64 -18.67
CA TRP A 11 30.32 -14.15 -18.48
C TRP A 11 30.99 -13.73 -19.79
N GLY A 12 30.77 -14.47 -20.87
CA GLY A 12 31.25 -14.12 -22.21
C GLY A 12 30.65 -12.80 -22.72
N LEU A 13 29.36 -12.58 -22.46
CA LEU A 13 28.67 -11.34 -22.81
C LEU A 13 29.18 -10.14 -21.99
N LEU A 14 29.43 -10.36 -20.68
CA LEU A 14 29.97 -9.37 -19.75
C LEU A 14 31.36 -8.87 -20.20
N LEU A 15 32.20 -9.78 -20.68
CA LEU A 15 33.54 -9.49 -21.18
C LEU A 15 33.54 -8.83 -22.56
N ALA A 16 32.56 -9.17 -23.42
CA ALA A 16 32.51 -8.66 -24.79
C ALA A 16 31.95 -7.24 -24.91
N ARG A 17 30.96 -6.86 -24.08
CA ARG A 17 30.34 -5.51 -24.12
C ARG A 17 29.94 -4.99 -22.74
N PRO A 18 30.92 -4.61 -21.88
CA PRO A 18 30.65 -4.13 -20.52
C PRO A 18 29.82 -2.84 -20.47
N GLN A 19 29.87 -2.03 -21.53
CA GLN A 19 29.17 -0.74 -21.62
C GLN A 19 27.64 -0.89 -21.80
N LEU A 20 27.16 -1.98 -22.42
CA LEU A 20 25.72 -2.25 -22.53
C LEU A 20 25.11 -2.68 -21.20
N PHE A 21 25.87 -3.41 -20.38
CA PHE A 21 25.43 -3.93 -19.09
C PHE A 21 25.27 -2.82 -18.05
N THR A 22 26.22 -1.87 -17.99
CA THR A 22 26.12 -0.69 -17.12
C THR A 22 24.96 0.22 -17.49
N GLN A 23 24.68 0.38 -18.80
CA GLN A 23 23.57 1.20 -19.27
C GLN A 23 22.19 0.57 -18.96
N HIS A 24 22.08 -0.76 -19.00
CA HIS A 24 20.85 -1.48 -18.60
C HIS A 24 20.68 -1.53 -17.08
N MET A 25 21.76 -1.76 -16.31
CA MET A 25 21.72 -1.71 -14.84
C MET A 25 21.29 -0.35 -14.31
N GLN A 26 21.67 0.74 -14.98
CA GLN A 26 21.18 2.08 -14.66
C GLN A 26 19.68 2.22 -14.91
N GLY A 27 19.16 1.62 -16.00
CA GLY A 27 17.72 1.55 -16.27
C GLY A 27 16.95 0.77 -15.21
N TYR A 28 17.44 -0.42 -14.81
CA TYR A 28 16.86 -1.21 -13.72
C TYR A 28 16.92 -0.50 -12.37
N ALA A 29 18.03 0.19 -12.06
CA ALA A 29 18.16 0.98 -10.83
C ALA A 29 17.19 2.17 -10.80
N ALA A 30 16.96 2.82 -11.94
CA ALA A 30 15.98 3.90 -12.07
C ALA A 30 14.54 3.40 -11.90
N LEU A 31 14.21 2.23 -12.45
CA LEU A 31 12.88 1.61 -12.32
C LEU A 31 12.62 1.14 -10.89
N MET A 32 13.58 0.43 -10.28
CA MET A 32 13.52 0.04 -8.86
C MET A 32 13.33 1.25 -7.95
N ARG A 33 14.00 2.37 -8.25
CA ARG A 33 13.86 3.59 -7.47
C ARG A 33 12.46 4.19 -7.60
N ASN A 34 11.92 4.25 -8.82
CA ASN A 34 10.60 4.79 -9.06
C ASN A 34 9.51 3.95 -8.38
N GLU A 35 9.62 2.62 -8.45
CA GLU A 35 8.72 1.71 -7.74
C GLU A 35 8.90 1.75 -6.22
N ALA A 36 10.13 1.86 -5.73
CA ALA A 36 10.39 2.02 -4.30
C ALA A 36 9.79 3.33 -3.76
N GLU A 37 9.84 4.42 -4.52
CA GLU A 37 9.20 5.69 -4.17
C GLU A 37 7.68 5.56 -4.14
N LEU A 38 7.08 4.85 -5.11
CA LEU A 38 5.64 4.57 -5.16
C LEU A 38 5.19 3.66 -4.01
N ALA A 39 5.96 2.61 -3.71
CA ALA A 39 5.72 1.70 -2.59
C ALA A 39 5.86 2.43 -1.24
N ALA A 40 6.87 3.30 -1.10
CA ALA A 40 7.04 4.14 0.08
C ALA A 40 5.88 5.13 0.26
N ALA A 41 5.42 5.76 -0.82
CA ALA A 41 4.26 6.65 -0.79
C ALA A 41 2.98 5.92 -0.39
N TYR A 42 2.74 4.72 -0.95
CA TYR A 42 1.60 3.90 -0.58
C TYR A 42 1.67 3.41 0.87
N MET A 43 2.85 3.01 1.36
CA MET A 43 3.04 2.63 2.75
C MET A 43 2.76 3.79 3.70
N ARG A 44 3.22 5.01 3.39
CA ARG A 44 2.91 6.23 4.15
C ARG A 44 1.40 6.50 4.18
N TYR A 45 0.75 6.44 3.02
CA TYR A 45 -0.71 6.60 2.93
C TYR A 45 -1.46 5.58 3.80
N ARG A 46 -1.06 4.31 3.74
CA ARG A 46 -1.68 3.23 4.52
C ARG A 46 -1.42 3.39 6.02
N LEU A 47 -0.24 3.86 6.42
CA LEU A 47 0.07 4.24 7.80
C LEU A 47 -0.83 5.39 8.28
N CYS A 48 -1.02 6.43 7.47
CA CYS A 48 -1.94 7.53 7.80
C CYS A 48 -3.38 7.04 7.99
N LEU A 49 -3.85 6.14 7.12
CA LEU A 49 -5.19 5.54 7.26
C LEU A 49 -5.32 4.70 8.52
N TRP A 50 -4.29 3.92 8.89
CA TRP A 50 -4.28 3.17 10.15
C TRP A 50 -4.35 4.08 11.37
N VAL A 51 -3.56 5.15 11.37
CA VAL A 51 -3.59 6.16 12.45
C VAL A 51 -4.98 6.79 12.53
N ALA A 52 -5.54 7.22 11.40
CA ALA A 52 -6.88 7.80 11.36
C ALA A 52 -7.96 6.83 11.88
N LEU A 53 -7.88 5.55 11.50
CA LEU A 53 -8.78 4.50 11.97
C LEU A 53 -8.70 4.33 13.50
N VAL A 54 -7.49 4.24 14.06
CA VAL A 54 -7.29 4.11 15.51
C VAL A 54 -7.83 5.33 16.25
N VAL A 55 -7.54 6.54 15.76
CA VAL A 55 -8.05 7.79 16.34
C VAL A 55 -9.58 7.82 16.33
N CYS A 56 -10.21 7.51 15.19
CA CYS A 56 -11.67 7.44 15.09
C CYS A 56 -12.27 6.39 16.04
N ALA A 57 -11.65 5.21 16.16
CA ALA A 57 -12.09 4.16 17.06
C ALA A 57 -12.03 4.59 18.54
N VAL A 58 -10.92 5.21 18.96
CA VAL A 58 -10.74 5.74 20.32
C VAL A 58 -11.76 6.84 20.62
N MET A 59 -11.95 7.78 19.70
CA MET A 59 -12.95 8.85 19.85
C MET A 59 -14.37 8.30 19.95
N PHE A 60 -14.73 7.33 19.09
CA PHE A 60 -16.02 6.66 19.14
C PHE A 60 -16.26 6.00 20.50
N LEU A 61 -15.30 5.21 20.98
CA LEU A 61 -15.43 4.51 22.24
C LEU A 61 -15.50 5.47 23.44
N GLY A 62 -14.71 6.54 23.40
CA GLY A 62 -14.73 7.60 24.42
C GLY A 62 -16.08 8.32 24.49
N PHE A 63 -16.60 8.80 23.35
CA PHE A 63 -17.90 9.46 23.31
C PHE A 63 -19.06 8.52 23.62
N LEU A 64 -19.00 7.27 23.18
CA LEU A 64 -19.99 6.25 23.52
C LEU A 64 -19.99 5.96 25.03
N GLY A 65 -18.82 5.86 25.67
CA GLY A 65 -18.70 5.69 27.11
C GLY A 65 -19.29 6.87 27.89
N ILE A 66 -18.98 8.11 27.47
CA ILE A 66 -19.55 9.33 28.07
C ILE A 66 -21.07 9.37 27.90
N ALA A 67 -21.57 9.04 26.70
CA ALA A 67 -23.00 9.00 26.41
C ALA A 67 -23.73 7.99 27.30
N LEU A 68 -23.16 6.79 27.49
CA LEU A 68 -23.73 5.77 28.38
C LEU A 68 -23.72 6.21 29.85
N MET A 69 -22.63 6.84 30.31
CA MET A 69 -22.55 7.35 31.69
C MET A 69 -23.58 8.46 31.94
N MET A 70 -23.71 9.41 31.02
CA MET A 70 -24.72 10.46 31.10
C MET A 70 -26.13 9.88 31.04
N TRP A 71 -26.39 8.90 30.18
CA TRP A 71 -27.69 8.24 30.08
C TRP A 71 -28.08 7.51 31.37
N GLY A 72 -27.13 6.82 32.00
CA GLY A 72 -27.37 6.10 33.25
C GLY A 72 -27.55 6.98 34.48
N THR A 73 -27.10 8.23 34.43
CA THR A 73 -27.10 9.16 35.58
C THR A 73 -28.15 10.27 35.45
N THR A 74 -28.65 10.56 34.26
CA THR A 74 -29.59 11.67 34.03
C THR A 74 -31.04 11.20 34.11
N PRO A 75 -31.89 11.82 34.95
CA PRO A 75 -33.32 11.53 34.98
C PRO A 75 -34.00 11.81 33.64
N SER A 76 -34.90 10.92 33.20
CA SER A 76 -35.59 11.02 31.90
C SER A 76 -36.36 12.33 31.67
N THR A 77 -36.76 13.02 32.74
CA THR A 77 -37.49 14.29 32.71
C THR A 77 -36.64 15.48 32.25
N GLU A 78 -35.31 15.40 32.35
CA GLU A 78 -34.35 16.45 31.98
C GLU A 78 -33.74 16.23 30.58
N LEU A 79 -34.10 15.11 29.91
CA LEU A 79 -33.50 14.70 28.64
C LEU A 79 -34.13 15.41 27.43
N ILE A 80 -33.92 16.72 27.33
CA ILE A 80 -34.49 17.56 26.27
C ILE A 80 -33.88 17.23 24.87
N HIS A 81 -32.66 16.66 24.83
CA HIS A 81 -31.93 16.38 23.58
C HIS A 81 -31.30 14.98 23.54
N ALA A 82 -32.10 13.94 23.84
CA ALA A 82 -31.66 12.54 23.84
C ALA A 82 -30.95 12.08 22.54
N TRP A 83 -31.28 12.69 21.39
CA TRP A 83 -30.69 12.38 20.09
C TRP A 83 -29.19 12.72 19.98
N ILE A 84 -28.69 13.66 20.80
CA ILE A 84 -27.27 14.05 20.81
C ILE A 84 -26.38 12.88 21.24
N PHE A 85 -26.87 12.03 22.15
CA PHE A 85 -26.15 10.84 22.61
C PHE A 85 -25.89 9.81 21.51
N VAL A 86 -26.68 9.84 20.44
CA VAL A 86 -26.46 9.01 19.26
C VAL A 86 -25.65 9.76 18.20
N LEU A 87 -25.95 11.04 17.99
CA LEU A 87 -25.34 11.84 16.92
C LEU A 87 -23.84 12.11 17.16
N VAL A 88 -23.44 12.36 18.41
CA VAL A 88 -22.04 12.62 18.78
C VAL A 88 -21.11 11.43 18.49
N PRO A 89 -21.41 10.19 18.94
CA PRO A 89 -20.61 9.02 18.57
C PRO A 89 -20.81 8.59 17.11
N ALA A 90 -21.94 8.89 16.47
CA ALA A 90 -22.13 8.55 15.05
C ALA A 90 -21.06 9.23 14.15
N LEU A 91 -20.62 10.44 14.49
CA LEU A 91 -19.66 11.19 13.68
C LEU A 91 -18.28 10.48 13.56
N PRO A 92 -17.57 10.13 14.65
CA PRO A 92 -16.33 9.35 14.56
C PRO A 92 -16.57 7.93 14.03
N PHE A 93 -17.75 7.35 14.22
CA PHE A 93 -18.11 6.05 13.64
C PHE A 93 -18.11 6.09 12.11
N THR A 94 -18.68 7.15 11.49
CA THR A 94 -18.62 7.29 10.03
C THR A 94 -17.18 7.40 9.53
N GLY A 95 -16.32 8.15 10.23
CA GLY A 95 -14.88 8.23 9.92
C GLY A 95 -14.18 6.87 10.00
N PHE A 96 -14.49 6.08 11.04
CA PHE A 96 -13.99 4.72 11.19
C PHE A 96 -14.41 3.82 10.02
N VAL A 97 -15.69 3.86 9.62
CA VAL A 97 -16.19 3.05 8.50
C VAL A 97 -15.53 3.46 7.18
N LEU A 98 -15.41 4.77 6.92
CA LEU A 98 -14.79 5.27 5.69
C LEU A 98 -13.31 4.89 5.60
N THR A 99 -12.55 5.07 6.68
CA THR A 99 -11.13 4.69 6.73
C THR A 99 -10.93 3.19 6.63
N TRP A 100 -11.82 2.38 7.23
CA TRP A 100 -11.82 0.93 7.10
C TRP A 100 -12.07 0.46 5.67
N ILE A 101 -13.04 1.06 4.97
CA ILE A 101 -13.31 0.77 3.57
C ILE A 101 -12.08 1.15 2.72
N ALA A 102 -11.52 2.34 2.93
CA ALA A 102 -10.31 2.79 2.21
C ALA A 102 -9.12 1.84 2.42
N LEU A 103 -8.97 1.28 3.63
CA LEU A 103 -7.91 0.32 3.95
C LEU A 103 -8.08 -1.04 3.27
N ARG A 104 -9.32 -1.41 2.93
CA ARG A 104 -9.68 -2.66 2.23
C ARG A 104 -9.61 -2.54 0.71
N GLN A 105 -9.52 -1.33 0.18
CA GLN A 105 -9.35 -1.14 -1.26
C GLN A 105 -7.98 -1.66 -1.68
N GLN A 106 -7.97 -2.48 -2.74
CA GLN A 106 -6.73 -3.00 -3.30
C GLN A 106 -5.91 -1.87 -3.91
N PRO A 107 -4.57 -1.99 -3.93
CA PRO A 107 -3.72 -1.03 -4.59
C PRO A 107 -4.15 -0.88 -6.05
N PRO A 108 -4.29 0.35 -6.57
CA PRO A 108 -4.72 0.58 -7.94
C PRO A 108 -3.69 0.13 -8.99
N HIS A 109 -2.46 -0.20 -8.60
CA HIS A 109 -1.44 -0.71 -9.51
C HIS A 109 -0.77 -1.98 -8.95
N PRO A 110 -0.76 -3.09 -9.70
CA PRO A 110 0.09 -4.23 -9.38
C PRO A 110 1.55 -3.80 -9.52
N TRP A 111 2.25 -3.71 -8.40
CA TRP A 111 3.64 -3.25 -8.26
C TRP A 111 4.68 -4.11 -8.98
N TRP A 112 4.26 -5.15 -9.70
CA TRP A 112 5.12 -6.20 -10.23
C TRP A 112 4.90 -6.48 -11.72
N ASP A 113 3.80 -5.97 -12.29
CA ASP A 113 3.40 -6.30 -13.66
C ASP A 113 4.30 -5.61 -14.69
N GLU A 114 4.74 -4.37 -14.42
CA GLU A 114 5.62 -3.61 -15.31
C GLU A 114 7.04 -4.22 -15.33
N LEU A 115 7.57 -4.57 -14.14
CA LEU A 115 8.84 -5.29 -13.99
C LEU A 115 8.79 -6.68 -14.64
N GLN A 116 7.73 -7.45 -14.42
CA GLN A 116 7.56 -8.75 -15.06
C GLN A 116 7.45 -8.63 -16.57
N GLY A 117 6.74 -7.62 -17.07
CA GLY A 117 6.62 -7.34 -18.49
C GLY A 117 7.97 -7.06 -19.14
N GLN A 118 8.82 -6.25 -18.50
CA GLN A 118 10.16 -5.95 -19.01
C GLN A 118 11.11 -7.16 -18.93
N ILE A 119 11.07 -7.92 -17.84
CA ILE A 119 11.88 -9.15 -17.71
C ILE A 119 11.45 -10.18 -18.76
N ALA A 120 10.15 -10.33 -19.03
CA ALA A 120 9.64 -11.24 -20.04
C ALA A 120 10.04 -10.81 -21.47
N ALA A 121 10.04 -9.50 -21.75
CA ALA A 121 10.48 -8.96 -23.03
C ALA A 121 11.99 -9.15 -23.27
N ASP A 122 12.82 -8.92 -22.24
CA ASP A 122 14.27 -9.14 -22.31
C ASP A 122 14.62 -10.61 -22.48
N MET A 123 13.90 -11.51 -21.79
CA MET A 123 14.04 -12.97 -21.96
C MET A 123 13.68 -13.40 -23.39
N ALA A 124 12.63 -12.82 -23.97
CA ALA A 124 12.24 -13.10 -25.36
C ALA A 124 13.28 -12.62 -26.37
N LEU A 125 13.90 -11.44 -26.14
CA LEU A 125 14.97 -10.92 -26.99
C LEU A 125 16.23 -11.79 -26.94
N LEU A 126 16.61 -12.26 -25.74
CA LEU A 126 17.74 -13.17 -25.57
C LEU A 126 17.51 -14.52 -26.26
N ASP A 127 16.28 -15.04 -26.22
CA ASP A 127 15.94 -16.30 -26.90
C ASP A 127 16.00 -16.15 -28.44
N THR A 128 15.59 -14.99 -28.98
CA THR A 128 15.67 -14.72 -30.42
C THR A 128 17.08 -14.51 -30.97
N HIS A 129 18.05 -14.12 -30.14
CA HIS A 129 19.45 -13.92 -30.57
C HIS A 129 20.35 -15.15 -30.37
N VAL A 130 19.81 -16.25 -29.83
CA VAL A 130 20.53 -17.52 -29.59
C VAL A 130 20.18 -18.59 -30.66
N ASN A 131 19.23 -18.32 -31.55
CA ASN A 131 19.02 -19.07 -32.81
C ASN A 131 19.81 -18.47 -33.97
#